data_AF-A0A0W4ZN77-F1
#
_entry.id   AF-A0A0W4ZN77-F1
#
_cell.length_a   1.000
_cell.length_b   1.000
_cell.length_c   1.000
_cell.angle_alpha   90.00
_cell.angle_beta   90.00
_cell.angle_gamma   90.00
#
_symmetry.space_group_name_H-M   'P 1'
#
loop_
_entity.id
_entity.type
_entity.pdbx_description
1 polymer ?
#
loop_
_entity_poly.entity_id
_entity_poly.type
_entity_poly.pdbx_seq_one_letter_code
_entity_poly.pdbx_strand_id
1 'polypeptide(L)'
;MGLDLIFSKKITSEMNSSGKNTSGTCFLGQSRHSNDSLNREIEIKIGTVKRLIRDLITYNKELKIEEDTYLKLEQEGQDEYVLRKQKQVIEECQRMIPDTEYRLSQAVEKLSKDLTDGKIDGDSSRITTLIDEASVLLEHRD
;
A
#
# COMPACT_ATOMS: atom_id res chain seq x y z
N MET A 1 14.31 -6.47 14.69
CA MET A 1 13.16 -5.60 15.01
C MET A 1 13.34 -4.12 14.61
N GLY A 2 14.44 -3.71 13.95
CA GLY A 2 14.72 -2.29 13.68
C GLY A 2 14.52 -1.81 12.23
N LEU A 3 14.19 -2.69 11.28
CA LEU A 3 14.14 -2.36 9.85
C LEU A 3 12.73 -1.93 9.39
N ASP A 4 11.68 -2.52 9.94
CA ASP A 4 10.27 -2.27 9.55
C ASP A 4 9.81 -0.83 9.90
N LEU A 5 10.34 -0.26 10.99
CA LEU A 5 10.06 1.14 11.37
C LEU A 5 10.77 2.15 10.46
N ILE A 6 11.92 1.79 9.89
CA ILE A 6 12.71 2.68 9.02
C ILE A 6 12.02 2.78 7.65
N PHE A 7 11.52 1.67 7.11
CA PHE A 7 10.76 1.64 5.86
C PHE A 7 9.48 2.50 5.96
N SER A 8 8.73 2.37 7.06
CA SER A 8 7.50 3.15 7.27
C SER A 8 7.73 4.65 7.53
N LYS A 9 8.82 5.04 8.21
CA LYS A 9 9.14 6.46 8.45
C LYS A 9 9.67 7.16 7.19
N LYS A 10 10.41 6.45 6.34
CA LYS A 10 10.91 6.99 5.07
C LYS A 10 9.76 7.32 4.10
N ILE A 11 8.83 6.37 3.92
CA ILE A 11 7.63 6.53 3.07
C ILE A 11 6.75 7.70 3.51
N THR A 12 6.50 7.85 4.82
CA THR A 12 5.66 8.95 5.34
C THR A 12 6.33 10.33 5.25
N SER A 13 7.67 10.38 5.28
CA SER A 13 8.41 11.64 5.11
C SER A 13 8.51 12.09 3.64
N GLU A 14 8.64 11.16 2.70
CA GLU A 14 8.80 11.47 1.28
C GLU A 14 7.46 11.81 0.58
N MET A 15 6.31 11.37 1.12
CA MET A 15 4.99 11.68 0.55
C MET A 15 4.40 13.03 0.97
N ASN A 16 5.02 13.77 1.90
CA ASN A 16 4.51 15.04 2.44
C ASN A 16 5.20 16.30 1.87
N SER A 17 6.11 16.18 0.89
CA SER A 17 6.84 17.33 0.34
C SER A 17 6.30 17.89 -0.99
N SER A 18 5.13 17.45 -1.47
CA SER A 18 4.41 18.14 -2.55
C SER A 18 3.29 18.97 -1.96
N GLY A 19 3.60 20.24 -1.70
CA GLY A 19 2.72 21.23 -1.08
C GLY A 19 1.35 21.32 -1.74
N LYS A 20 0.32 21.35 -0.89
CA LYS A 20 -1.04 21.68 -1.30
C LYS A 20 -1.12 23.17 -1.58
N ASN A 21 -1.23 23.56 -2.85
CA ASN A 21 -1.68 24.90 -3.23
C ASN A 21 -3.23 24.93 -3.22
N THR A 22 -3.81 25.16 -2.04
CA THR A 22 -5.24 25.47 -1.94
C THR A 22 -5.47 26.92 -2.32
N SER A 23 -5.35 27.25 -3.61
CA SER A 23 -5.98 28.45 -4.16
C SER A 23 -7.27 28.00 -4.82
N GLY A 24 -8.38 28.18 -4.10
CA GLY A 24 -9.72 28.02 -4.64
C GLY A 24 -9.90 28.99 -5.80
N THR A 25 -9.79 28.46 -7.02
CA THR A 25 -10.17 29.16 -8.24
C THR A 25 -11.40 28.47 -8.79
N CYS A 26 -12.51 29.21 -8.85
CA CYS A 26 -13.74 28.84 -9.52
C CYS A 26 -13.39 28.56 -11.00
N PHE A 27 -13.36 27.29 -11.41
CA PHE A 27 -12.83 26.94 -12.73
C PHE A 27 -13.89 27.15 -13.82
N LEU A 28 -13.72 28.23 -14.59
CA LEU A 28 -14.37 28.39 -15.88
C LEU A 28 -13.96 27.21 -16.77
N GLY A 29 -14.94 26.48 -17.28
CA GLY A 29 -14.75 25.37 -18.19
C GLY A 29 -13.87 25.76 -19.37
N GLN A 30 -12.71 25.13 -19.45
CA GLN A 30 -11.88 25.13 -20.64
C GLN A 30 -11.75 23.69 -21.13
N SER A 31 -12.31 23.46 -22.31
CA SER A 31 -12.22 22.21 -23.07
C SER A 31 -10.84 22.11 -23.73
N ARG A 32 -9.98 21.20 -23.24
CA ARG A 32 -8.68 20.75 -23.81
C ARG A 32 -8.32 19.40 -23.13
N HIS A 33 -7.56 18.46 -23.66
CA HIS A 33 -7.41 17.83 -24.99
C HIS A 33 -7.18 16.32 -24.75
N SER A 34 -7.25 15.48 -25.80
CA SER A 34 -7.23 14.01 -25.75
C SER A 34 -6.08 13.34 -24.96
N ASN A 35 -4.94 14.01 -24.75
CA ASN A 35 -3.79 13.47 -24.02
C ASN A 35 -3.90 13.61 -22.48
N ASP A 36 -4.76 14.52 -21.99
CA ASP A 36 -4.99 14.69 -20.55
C ASP A 36 -5.75 13.49 -19.95
N SER A 37 -6.56 12.79 -20.77
CA SER A 37 -7.27 11.58 -20.35
C SER A 37 -6.29 10.46 -19.99
N LEU A 38 -5.30 10.22 -20.85
CA LEU A 38 -4.31 9.14 -20.64
C LEU A 38 -3.43 9.41 -19.42
N ASN A 39 -2.93 10.64 -19.28
CA ASN A 39 -2.14 11.03 -18.11
C ASN A 39 -2.96 10.91 -16.81
N ARG A 40 -4.24 11.33 -16.83
CA ARG A 40 -5.13 11.18 -15.68
C ARG A 40 -5.40 9.71 -15.34
N GLU A 41 -5.59 8.85 -16.34
CA GLU A 41 -5.79 7.42 -16.13
C GLU A 41 -4.57 6.77 -15.49
N ILE A 42 -3.36 7.13 -15.92
CA ILE A 42 -2.10 6.67 -15.33
C ILE A 42 -1.99 7.13 -13.86
N GLU A 43 -2.27 8.40 -13.57
CA GLU A 43 -2.28 8.93 -12.21
C GLU A 43 -3.26 8.19 -11.29
N ILE A 44 -4.44 7.82 -11.81
CA ILE A 44 -5.42 7.03 -11.07
C ILE A 44 -4.87 5.63 -10.76
N LYS A 45 -4.21 4.98 -11.73
CA LYS A 45 -3.60 3.66 -11.55
C LYS A 45 -2.46 3.71 -10.52
N ILE A 46 -1.56 4.70 -10.62
CA ILE A 46 -0.50 4.96 -9.63
C ILE A 46 -1.10 5.19 -8.24
N GLY A 47 -2.14 6.03 -8.15
CA GLY A 47 -2.85 6.30 -6.90
C GLY A 47 -3.50 5.05 -6.29
N THR A 48 -3.95 4.12 -7.13
CA THR A 48 -4.51 2.83 -6.70
C THR A 48 -3.42 1.94 -6.09
N VAL A 49 -2.27 1.78 -6.76
CA VAL A 49 -1.13 1.01 -6.25
C VAL A 49 -0.62 1.58 -4.91
N LYS A 50 -0.45 2.91 -4.81
CA LYS A 50 -0.03 3.59 -3.57
C LYS A 50 -1.00 3.40 -2.39
N ARG A 51 -2.30 3.19 -2.66
CA ARG A 51 -3.28 2.91 -1.60
C ARG A 51 -3.16 1.47 -1.14
N LEU A 52 -3.14 0.53 -2.08
CA LEU A 52 -3.01 -0.91 -1.79
C LEU A 52 -1.71 -1.24 -1.02
N ILE A 53 -0.60 -0.59 -1.36
CA ILE A 53 0.65 -0.69 -0.59
C ILE A 53 0.45 -0.25 0.87
N ARG A 54 -0.22 0.88 1.11
CA ARG A 54 -0.47 1.39 2.47
C ARG A 54 -1.43 0.50 3.25
N ASP A 55 -2.44 -0.05 2.57
CA ASP A 55 -3.39 -0.99 3.16
C ASP A 55 -2.66 -2.25 3.63
N LEU A 56 -1.82 -2.87 2.78
CA LEU A 56 -0.99 -4.01 3.16
C LEU A 56 -0.06 -3.72 4.33
N ILE A 57 0.62 -2.57 4.32
CA ILE A 57 1.49 -2.18 5.43
C ILE A 57 0.70 -2.06 6.73
N THR A 58 -0.53 -1.55 6.68
CA THR A 58 -1.38 -1.37 7.87
C THR A 58 -1.84 -2.72 8.40
N TYR A 59 -2.33 -3.61 7.53
CA TYR A 59 -2.76 -4.95 7.93
C TYR A 59 -1.62 -5.80 8.50
N ASN A 60 -0.42 -5.72 7.91
CA ASN A 60 0.76 -6.40 8.45
C ASN A 60 1.19 -5.87 9.82
N LYS A 61 1.02 -4.56 10.07
CA LYS A 61 1.30 -3.98 11.40
C LYS A 61 0.29 -4.43 12.43
N GLU A 62 -0.99 -4.45 12.08
CA GLU A 62 -2.06 -4.94 12.96
C GLU A 62 -1.84 -6.40 13.32
N LEU A 63 -1.51 -7.25 12.34
CA LEU A 63 -1.17 -8.65 12.59
C LEU A 63 -0.02 -8.78 13.61
N LYS A 64 1.08 -8.05 13.42
CA LYS A 64 2.21 -8.04 14.36
C LYS A 64 1.82 -7.60 15.77
N ILE A 65 0.94 -6.60 15.90
CA ILE A 65 0.47 -6.12 17.20
C ILE A 65 -0.35 -7.22 17.92
N GLU A 66 -1.21 -7.93 17.19
CA GLU A 66 -2.03 -9.00 17.76
C GLU A 66 -1.19 -10.24 18.11
N GLU A 67 -0.16 -10.56 17.31
CA GLU A 67 0.84 -11.59 17.62
C GLU A 67 1.67 -11.24 18.85
N ASP A 68 2.18 -10.01 18.96
CA ASP A 68 2.90 -9.52 20.13
C ASP A 68 2.01 -9.55 21.39
N THR A 69 0.71 -9.28 21.23
CA THR A 69 -0.26 -9.36 22.32
C THR A 69 -0.49 -10.81 22.75
N TYR A 70 -0.62 -11.74 21.79
CA TYR A 70 -0.70 -13.17 22.11
C TYR A 70 0.54 -13.66 22.87
N LEU A 71 1.75 -13.29 22.42
CA LEU A 71 2.99 -13.67 23.09
C LEU A 71 3.06 -13.15 24.53
N LYS A 72 2.57 -11.93 24.79
CA LYS A 72 2.47 -11.38 26.16
C LYS A 72 1.49 -12.17 27.01
N LEU A 73 0.31 -12.49 26.48
CA LEU A 73 -0.71 -13.27 27.20
C LEU A 73 -0.20 -14.69 27.52
N GLU A 74 0.57 -15.28 26.61
CA GLU A 74 1.20 -16.60 26.80
C GLU A 74 2.29 -16.55 27.88
N GLN A 75 3.13 -15.49 27.88
CA GLN A 75 4.16 -15.29 28.91
C GLN A 75 3.58 -15.00 30.29
N GLU A 76 2.45 -14.30 30.37
CA GLU A 76 1.72 -14.04 31.60
C GLU A 76 0.98 -15.27 32.14
N GLY A 77 0.92 -16.37 31.37
CA GLY A 77 0.25 -17.61 31.78
C GLY A 77 -1.27 -17.46 31.87
N GLN A 78 -1.87 -16.67 30.98
CA GLN A 78 -3.31 -16.47 30.93
C GLN A 78 -4.07 -17.75 30.59
N ASP A 79 -5.37 -17.77 30.92
CA ASP A 79 -6.23 -18.92 30.69
C ASP A 79 -6.38 -19.29 29.19
N GLU A 80 -6.58 -20.57 28.92
CA GLU A 80 -6.69 -21.14 27.57
C GLU A 80 -7.84 -20.50 26.77
N TYR A 81 -8.94 -20.15 27.44
CA TYR A 81 -10.06 -19.45 26.81
C TYR A 81 -9.63 -18.11 26.20
N VAL A 82 -8.80 -17.34 26.91
CA VAL A 82 -8.30 -16.03 26.49
C VAL A 82 -7.33 -16.19 25.32
N LEU A 83 -6.40 -17.14 25.41
CA LEU A 83 -5.45 -17.44 24.34
C LEU A 83 -6.16 -17.89 23.05
N ARG A 84 -7.20 -18.73 23.16
CA ARG A 84 -8.00 -19.15 22.01
C ARG A 84 -8.75 -17.98 21.37
N LYS A 85 -9.31 -17.07 22.18
CA LYS A 85 -9.97 -15.88 21.65
C LYS A 85 -8.98 -14.96 20.93
N GLN A 86 -7.78 -14.79 21.49
CA GLN A 86 -6.73 -14.01 20.84
C GLN A 86 -6.29 -14.63 19.50
N LYS A 87 -6.21 -15.96 19.40
CA LYS A 87 -5.95 -16.65 18.13
C LYS A 87 -7.03 -16.37 17.08
N GLN A 88 -8.31 -16.32 17.47
CA GLN A 88 -9.39 -15.95 16.55
C GLN A 88 -9.23 -14.53 16.01
N VAL A 89 -8.78 -13.59 16.85
CA VAL A 89 -8.49 -12.20 16.43
C VAL A 89 -7.33 -12.18 15.43
N ILE A 90 -6.24 -12.93 15.69
CA ILE A 90 -5.11 -13.06 14.75
C ILE A 90 -5.58 -13.61 13.41
N GLU A 91 -6.39 -14.67 13.40
CA GLU A 91 -6.95 -15.25 12.18
C GLU A 91 -7.83 -14.24 11.42
N GLU A 92 -8.64 -13.44 12.13
CA GLU A 92 -9.45 -12.37 11.52
C GLU A 92 -8.58 -11.33 10.80
N CYS A 93 -7.51 -10.87 11.44
CA CYS A 93 -6.55 -9.95 10.84
C CYS A 93 -5.84 -10.57 9.62
N GLN A 94 -5.40 -11.83 9.75
CA GLN A 94 -4.67 -12.54 8.70
C GLN A 94 -5.51 -12.76 7.44
N ARG A 95 -6.84 -12.98 7.58
CA ARG A 95 -7.74 -13.20 6.43
C ARG A 95 -7.82 -12.02 5.45
N MET A 96 -7.45 -10.81 5.86
CA MET A 96 -7.52 -9.60 5.02
C MET A 96 -6.33 -9.42 4.07
N ILE A 97 -5.19 -10.02 4.41
CA ILE A 97 -3.92 -9.84 3.68
C ILE A 97 -3.99 -10.44 2.26
N PRO A 98 -4.46 -11.68 2.05
CA PRO A 98 -4.41 -12.31 0.72
C PRO A 98 -5.23 -11.60 -0.36
N ASP A 99 -6.40 -11.04 -0.03
CA ASP A 99 -7.21 -10.28 -1.01
C ASP A 99 -6.49 -9.01 -1.44
N THR A 100 -5.91 -8.30 -0.47
CA THR A 100 -5.23 -7.04 -0.73
C THR A 100 -3.96 -7.26 -1.56
N GLU A 101 -3.23 -8.35 -1.31
CA GLU A 101 -2.07 -8.79 -2.11
C GLU A 101 -2.48 -9.13 -3.54
N TYR A 102 -3.56 -9.89 -3.72
CA TYR A 102 -4.08 -10.24 -5.04
C TYR A 102 -4.53 -9.00 -5.83
N ARG A 103 -5.13 -8.01 -5.16
CA ARG A 103 -5.50 -6.74 -5.78
C ARG A 103 -4.28 -5.90 -6.12
N LEU A 104 -3.24 -5.92 -5.29
CA LEU A 104 -1.99 -5.23 -5.54
C LEU A 104 -1.26 -5.83 -6.76
N SER A 105 -1.15 -7.15 -6.84
CA SER A 105 -0.49 -7.84 -7.96
C SER A 105 -1.15 -7.52 -9.29
N GLN A 106 -2.49 -7.55 -9.35
CA GLN A 106 -3.24 -7.13 -10.54
C GLN A 106 -3.03 -5.65 -10.90
N ALA A 107 -2.96 -4.77 -9.90
CA ALA A 107 -2.74 -3.34 -10.15
C ALA A 107 -1.33 -3.07 -10.68
N VAL A 108 -0.33 -3.76 -10.14
CA VAL A 108 1.06 -3.72 -10.60
C VAL A 108 1.19 -4.28 -12.01
N GLU A 109 0.54 -5.40 -12.31
CA GLU A 109 0.55 -6.00 -13.66
C GLU A 109 -0.08 -5.07 -14.71
N LYS A 110 -1.17 -4.37 -14.35
CA LYS A 110 -1.77 -3.36 -15.25
C LYS A 110 -0.83 -2.19 -15.49
N LEU A 111 -0.19 -1.69 -14.43
CA LEU A 111 0.73 -0.56 -14.52
C LEU A 111 2.02 -0.91 -15.28
N SER A 112 2.52 -2.13 -15.14
CA SER A 112 3.68 -2.63 -15.89
C SER A 112 3.37 -2.81 -17.37
N LYS A 113 2.17 -3.30 -17.72
CA LYS A 113 1.70 -3.37 -19.13
C LYS A 113 1.63 -1.98 -19.77
N ASP A 114 1.11 -0.99 -19.05
CA ASP A 114 1.06 0.38 -19.57
C ASP A 114 2.47 1.00 -19.75
N LEU A 115 3.45 0.61 -18.93
CA LEU A 115 4.86 0.97 -19.12
C LEU A 115 5.45 0.33 -20.38
N THR A 116 5.21 -0.97 -20.60
CA THR A 116 5.73 -1.67 -21.79
C THR A 116 5.10 -1.18 -23.09
N ASP A 117 3.83 -0.76 -23.05
CA ASP A 117 3.12 -0.19 -24.19
C ASP A 117 3.61 1.22 -24.57
N GLY A 118 4.51 1.81 -23.78
CA GLY A 118 5.04 3.15 -24.04
C GLY A 118 4.00 4.27 -23.85
N LYS A 119 2.98 4.04 -23.01
CA LYS A 119 1.96 5.06 -22.70
C LYS A 119 2.42 6.10 -21.68
N ILE A 120 3.64 5.95 -21.15
CA ILE A 120 4.18 6.72 -20.02
C ILE A 120 5.48 7.41 -20.49
N ASP A 121 5.42 8.73 -20.65
CA ASP A 121 6.50 9.50 -21.28
C ASP A 121 7.45 10.22 -20.29
N GLY A 122 7.11 10.30 -18.99
CA GLY A 122 7.85 11.14 -18.03
C GLY A 122 8.00 10.62 -16.59
N ASP A 123 7.11 9.75 -16.12
CA ASP A 123 7.10 9.28 -14.71
C ASP A 123 7.69 7.86 -14.53
N SER A 124 8.35 7.32 -15.55
CA SER A 124 8.81 5.93 -15.57
C SER A 124 9.66 5.56 -14.36
N SER A 125 10.54 6.46 -13.87
CA SER A 125 11.40 6.20 -12.70
C SER A 125 10.62 6.06 -11.39
N ARG A 126 9.58 6.86 -11.18
CA ARG A 126 8.75 6.82 -9.97
C ARG A 126 7.86 5.58 -9.98
N ILE A 127 7.40 5.20 -11.16
CA ILE A 127 6.57 4.03 -11.36
C ILE A 127 7.40 2.76 -11.17
N THR A 128 8.63 2.71 -11.70
CA THR A 128 9.52 1.56 -11.46
C THR A 128 9.82 1.40 -9.98
N THR A 129 10.12 2.46 -9.24
CA THR A 129 10.32 2.37 -7.78
C THR A 129 9.08 1.86 -7.04
N LEU A 130 7.88 2.27 -7.47
CA LEU A 130 6.62 1.79 -6.86
C LEU A 130 6.36 0.31 -7.16
N ILE A 131 6.73 -0.15 -8.36
CA ILE A 131 6.63 -1.56 -8.76
C ILE A 131 7.63 -2.40 -7.96
N ASP A 132 8.85 -1.92 -7.77
CA ASP A 132 9.87 -2.58 -6.97
C ASP A 132 9.42 -2.67 -5.50
N GLU A 133 8.90 -1.59 -4.93
CA GLU A 133 8.33 -1.57 -3.58
C GLU A 133 7.18 -2.58 -3.43
N ALA A 134 6.26 -2.62 -4.39
CA ALA A 134 5.16 -3.57 -4.37
C ALA A 134 5.65 -5.03 -4.49
N SER A 135 6.68 -5.28 -5.31
CA SER A 135 7.29 -6.61 -5.46
C SER A 135 7.93 -7.06 -4.15
N VAL A 136 8.70 -6.20 -3.49
CA VAL A 136 9.30 -6.48 -2.17
C VAL A 136 8.22 -6.85 -1.16
N LEU A 137 7.08 -6.16 -1.13
CA LEU A 137 5.99 -6.48 -0.20
C LEU A 137 5.31 -7.83 -0.49
N LEU A 138 5.27 -8.26 -1.75
CA LEU A 138 4.67 -9.54 -2.16
C LEU A 138 5.62 -10.74 -1.95
N GLU A 139 6.94 -10.53 -1.93
CA GLU A 139 7.95 -11.58 -1.78
C GLU A 139 8.13 -12.10 -0.34
N HIS A 140 7.65 -11.38 0.69
CA HIS A 140 7.75 -11.80 2.10
C HIS A 140 6.78 -12.95 2.48
N ARG A 141 6.45 -13.83 1.53
CA ARG A 141 5.45 -14.89 1.65
C ARG A 141 5.98 -16.20 2.28
N ASP A 142 7.27 -16.27 2.62
CA ASP A 142 7.92 -17.47 3.18
C ASP A 142 8.33 -17.32 4.65
#